data_AF-A0A9K3CXH1-F1
#
_entry.id   AF-A0A9K3CXH1-F1
#
_cell.length_a   1.000
_cell.length_b   1.000
_cell.length_c   1.000
_cell.angle_alpha   90.00
_cell.angle_beta   90.00
_cell.angle_gamma   90.00
#
_symmetry.space_group_name_H-M   'P 1'
#
loop_
_entity.id
_entity.type
_entity.pdbx_description
1 polymer ?
#
loop_
_entity_poly.entity_id
_entity_poly.type
_entity_poly.pdbx_seq_one_letter_code
_entity_poly.pdbx_strand_id
1 'polypeptide(L)'
;DIQNRVSTLNADHFKVSTPATQTTSAPLFVFAASMSRFFDDLRLNIDAGPRFGGFCLTDLTAPTPSRTRVLLSCVCNFIALEMEYYQLKANEIEPLAEKGEALALEAKEAEDELRQLEEEAAANQEEAATLASEEQAAKQELSEKTQLFMELTRQVDVLKKGIAAAQPDLKRVKEELVQLQKDISRLNEQIVRSPGRLAAQITELESSVKFYTEQERDKALMRDDYKRRKSIIEDQRHAFTKVEALISELEEVVATNVADLDELNAMEKEREDKAEELVATGQQWSQLTERVTKVQQRNQQAIDKHAMKTAEFQSEIQGLRATLAEINSRVEAQNKKHEKILGVIRMGNIALQEEEDKYLQKTAELSTGVDTLMDTYKAEYERCRIKMAEIDAQFH
;
A
#
# COMPACT_ATOMS: atom_id res chain seq x y z
N ASP A 1 -23.23 18.10 -1.76
CA ASP A 1 -24.68 17.83 -1.72
C ASP A 1 -25.59 18.92 -2.27
N ILE A 2 -25.51 20.17 -1.82
CA ILE A 2 -26.41 21.24 -2.33
C ILE A 2 -26.23 21.47 -3.85
N GLN A 3 -24.98 21.49 -4.32
CA GLN A 3 -24.65 21.64 -5.75
C GLN A 3 -25.12 20.45 -6.63
N ASN A 4 -25.14 19.23 -6.07
CA ASN A 4 -25.72 18.06 -6.75
C ASN A 4 -27.24 18.14 -6.80
N ARG A 5 -27.89 18.67 -5.76
CA ARG A 5 -29.36 18.86 -5.71
C ARG A 5 -29.87 19.98 -6.64
N VAL A 6 -29.07 21.04 -6.85
CA VAL A 6 -29.36 22.08 -7.86
C VAL A 6 -29.26 21.53 -9.29
N SER A 7 -28.37 20.55 -9.52
CA SER A 7 -28.18 19.94 -10.85
C SER A 7 -29.30 18.96 -11.23
N THR A 8 -29.92 18.29 -10.26
CA THR A 8 -31.07 17.40 -10.47
C THR A 8 -32.41 18.13 -10.69
N LEU A 9 -32.49 19.43 -10.40
CA LEU A 9 -33.72 20.23 -10.57
C LEU A 9 -34.09 20.50 -12.04
N ASN A 10 -33.14 20.36 -12.97
CA ASN A 10 -33.38 20.58 -14.40
C ASN A 10 -33.85 19.33 -15.16
N ALA A 11 -33.78 18.13 -14.57
CA ALA A 11 -33.96 16.88 -15.31
C ALA A 11 -35.37 16.27 -15.16
N ASP A 12 -35.93 16.20 -13.95
CA ASP A 12 -36.89 15.11 -13.69
C ASP A 12 -38.38 15.47 -13.66
N HIS A 13 -38.79 16.74 -13.76
CA HIS A 13 -40.21 17.09 -13.71
C HIS A 13 -40.60 17.93 -14.92
N PHE A 14 -41.66 17.52 -15.62
CA PHE A 14 -42.34 18.11 -16.79
C PHE A 14 -42.23 17.31 -18.10
N LYS A 15 -42.79 16.09 -18.13
CA LYS A 15 -43.48 15.60 -19.33
C LYS A 15 -44.95 16.03 -19.30
N VAL A 16 -45.24 17.16 -19.94
CA VAL A 16 -46.61 17.56 -20.31
C VAL A 16 -46.76 17.36 -21.80
N SER A 17 -47.62 16.42 -22.17
CA SER A 17 -48.04 16.17 -23.55
C SER A 17 -49.10 17.21 -23.96
N THR A 18 -48.80 18.04 -24.97
CA THR A 18 -49.70 18.85 -25.84
C THR A 18 -50.37 20.10 -25.23
N PRO A 19 -50.85 21.12 -25.99
CA PRO A 19 -50.52 21.65 -27.33
C PRO A 19 -49.86 23.06 -27.23
N ALA A 20 -49.50 23.67 -28.38
CA ALA A 20 -48.70 24.89 -28.54
C ALA A 20 -49.24 26.22 -27.95
N THR A 21 -50.13 26.19 -26.95
CA THR A 21 -50.72 27.38 -26.31
C THR A 21 -50.45 27.51 -24.80
N GLN A 22 -49.74 26.57 -24.17
CA GLN A 22 -49.36 26.63 -22.73
C GLN A 22 -47.89 26.97 -22.45
N THR A 23 -47.10 27.25 -23.48
CA THR A 23 -45.65 27.50 -23.39
C THR A 23 -45.27 28.69 -22.50
N THR A 24 -46.19 29.62 -22.24
CA THR A 24 -45.92 30.80 -21.41
C THR A 24 -46.08 30.58 -19.89
N SER A 25 -46.74 29.50 -19.44
CA SER A 25 -47.03 29.31 -17.99
C SER A 25 -46.22 28.21 -17.31
N ALA A 26 -45.73 27.21 -18.05
CA ALA A 26 -44.96 26.09 -17.47
C ALA A 26 -43.68 26.52 -16.71
N PRO A 27 -42.87 27.48 -17.19
CA PRO A 27 -41.68 27.93 -16.45
C PRO A 27 -42.02 28.52 -15.07
N LEU A 28 -43.19 29.15 -14.94
CA LEU A 28 -43.63 29.77 -13.70
C LEU A 28 -43.97 28.71 -12.63
N PHE A 29 -44.63 27.61 -13.01
CA PHE A 29 -44.94 26.52 -12.09
C PHE A 29 -43.69 25.74 -11.66
N VAL A 30 -42.75 25.50 -12.58
CA VAL A 30 -41.44 24.88 -12.27
C VAL A 30 -40.69 25.73 -11.25
N PHE A 31 -40.62 27.04 -11.48
CA PHE A 31 -39.96 27.97 -10.58
C PHE A 31 -40.64 28.01 -9.21
N ALA A 32 -41.97 28.06 -9.18
CA ALA A 32 -42.74 28.02 -7.93
C ALA A 32 -42.48 26.75 -7.11
N ALA A 33 -42.43 25.59 -7.76
CA ALA A 33 -42.15 24.31 -7.09
C ALA A 33 -40.72 24.24 -6.55
N SER A 34 -39.74 24.74 -7.31
CA SER A 34 -38.33 24.80 -6.90
C SER A 34 -38.14 25.71 -5.69
N MET A 35 -38.78 26.88 -5.71
CA MET A 35 -38.75 27.84 -4.60
C MET A 35 -39.48 27.30 -3.37
N SER A 36 -40.61 26.60 -3.53
CA SER A 36 -41.28 25.89 -2.43
C SER A 36 -40.32 24.95 -1.72
N ARG A 37 -39.66 24.06 -2.46
CA ARG A 37 -38.72 23.10 -1.89
C ARG A 37 -37.51 23.77 -1.23
N PHE A 38 -36.96 24.81 -1.86
CA PHE A 38 -35.87 25.59 -1.29
C PHE A 38 -36.27 26.21 0.07
N PHE A 39 -37.42 26.88 0.14
CA PHE A 39 -37.89 27.47 1.39
C PHE A 39 -38.33 26.44 2.44
N ASP A 40 -38.78 25.25 2.02
CA ASP A 40 -39.04 24.13 2.93
C ASP A 40 -37.73 23.57 3.52
N ASP A 41 -36.67 23.46 2.72
CA ASP A 41 -35.33 23.05 3.20
C ASP A 41 -34.72 24.11 4.15
N LEU A 42 -34.95 25.41 3.89
CA LEU A 42 -34.56 26.49 4.82
C LEU A 42 -35.33 26.43 6.14
N ARG A 43 -36.57 25.92 6.12
CA ARG A 43 -37.43 25.83 7.29
C ARG A 43 -37.00 24.73 8.25
N LEU A 44 -36.41 23.64 7.74
CA LEU A 44 -35.93 22.52 8.55
C LEU A 44 -34.68 22.86 9.39
N ASN A 45 -33.95 23.91 9.03
CA ASN A 45 -32.69 24.29 9.68
C ASN A 45 -32.80 25.48 10.64
N ILE A 46 -33.97 26.10 10.81
CA ILE A 46 -34.17 27.27 11.67
C ILE A 46 -35.30 26.99 12.67
N ASP A 47 -34.97 26.34 13.79
CA ASP A 47 -35.93 26.00 14.87
C ASP A 47 -36.55 27.23 15.58
N ALA A 48 -36.15 28.46 15.25
CA ALA A 48 -36.58 29.68 15.94
C ALA A 48 -37.21 30.76 15.03
N GLY A 49 -37.49 30.47 13.75
CA GLY A 49 -38.03 31.46 12.81
C GLY A 49 -39.56 31.59 12.84
N PRO A 50 -40.13 32.77 12.50
CA PRO A 50 -41.57 32.92 12.35
C PRO A 50 -42.07 31.93 11.28
N ARG A 51 -43.07 31.11 11.66
CA ARG A 51 -43.70 30.11 10.80
C ARG A 51 -44.39 30.79 9.62
N PHE A 52 -43.66 31.14 8.57
CA PHE A 52 -44.27 31.58 7.33
C PHE A 52 -44.79 30.34 6.59
N GLY A 53 -46.04 30.39 6.13
CA GLY A 53 -46.59 29.32 5.29
C GLY A 53 -45.73 29.17 4.03
N GLY A 54 -45.43 27.94 3.62
CA GLY A 54 -44.48 27.62 2.54
C GLY A 54 -44.69 28.45 1.27
N PHE A 55 -43.63 28.59 0.47
CA PHE A 55 -43.66 29.39 -0.75
C PHE A 55 -44.68 28.82 -1.74
N CYS A 56 -45.52 29.67 -2.34
CA CYS A 56 -46.60 29.25 -3.20
C CYS A 56 -46.70 30.13 -4.46
N LEU A 57 -47.49 29.71 -5.45
CA LEU A 57 -47.61 30.45 -6.72
C LEU A 57 -48.05 31.92 -6.53
N THR A 58 -48.85 32.21 -5.49
CA THR A 58 -49.29 33.58 -5.20
C THR A 58 -48.15 34.52 -4.79
N ASP A 59 -47.03 33.98 -4.29
CA ASP A 59 -45.82 34.76 -4.00
C ASP A 59 -45.14 35.29 -5.26
N LEU A 60 -45.44 34.69 -6.42
CA LEU A 60 -44.93 35.11 -7.72
C LEU A 60 -45.96 35.95 -8.49
N THR A 61 -47.22 35.54 -8.47
CA THR A 61 -48.26 36.16 -9.30
C THR A 61 -48.98 37.33 -8.63
N ALA A 62 -49.00 37.37 -7.30
CA ALA A 62 -49.65 38.42 -6.51
C ALA A 62 -48.87 38.71 -5.20
N PRO A 63 -47.60 39.15 -5.29
CA PRO A 63 -46.75 39.33 -4.12
C PRO A 63 -47.29 40.40 -3.18
N THR A 64 -47.30 40.11 -1.87
CA THR A 64 -47.61 41.09 -0.84
C THR A 64 -46.32 41.61 -0.20
N PRO A 65 -46.18 42.92 0.07
CA PRO A 65 -44.93 43.49 0.60
C PRO A 65 -44.44 42.82 1.90
N SER A 66 -45.37 42.43 2.78
CA SER A 66 -45.04 41.74 4.03
C SER A 66 -44.46 40.35 3.80
N ARG A 67 -45.08 39.56 2.90
CA ARG A 67 -44.67 38.18 2.65
C ARG A 67 -43.38 38.12 1.84
N THR A 68 -43.24 38.98 0.83
CA THR A 68 -42.00 39.12 0.06
C THR A 68 -40.81 39.50 0.97
N ARG A 69 -41.01 40.39 1.94
CA ARG A 69 -39.95 40.76 2.90
C ARG A 69 -39.50 39.57 3.76
N VAL A 70 -40.43 38.74 4.23
CA VAL A 70 -40.09 37.54 5.01
C VAL A 70 -39.30 36.55 4.16
N LEU A 71 -39.76 36.26 2.94
CA LEU A 71 -39.07 35.35 2.02
C LEU A 71 -37.65 35.84 1.68
N LEU A 72 -37.49 37.12 1.38
CA LEU A 72 -36.18 37.71 1.11
C LEU A 72 -35.28 37.70 2.35
N SER A 73 -35.83 37.95 3.54
CA SER A 73 -35.07 37.86 4.79
C SER A 73 -34.56 36.44 5.05
N CYS A 74 -35.36 35.42 4.75
CA CYS A 74 -34.93 34.02 4.85
C CYS A 74 -33.79 33.71 3.87
N VAL A 75 -33.86 34.21 2.63
CA VAL A 75 -32.78 34.07 1.64
C VAL A 75 -31.51 34.78 2.12
N CYS A 76 -31.61 36.02 2.61
CA CYS A 76 -30.44 36.76 3.10
C CYS A 76 -29.77 36.05 4.28
N ASN A 77 -30.55 35.51 5.22
CA ASN A 77 -30.01 34.76 6.36
C ASN A 77 -29.34 33.45 5.92
N PHE A 78 -29.92 32.75 4.93
CA PHE A 78 -29.29 31.56 4.36
C PHE A 78 -27.96 31.89 3.70
N ILE A 79 -27.91 32.94 2.87
CA ILE A 79 -26.67 33.37 2.20
C ILE A 79 -25.62 33.77 3.24
N ALA A 80 -26.01 34.48 4.31
CA ALA A 80 -25.08 34.85 5.39
C ALA A 80 -24.50 33.61 6.10
N LEU A 81 -25.35 32.64 6.44
CA LEU A 81 -24.93 31.38 7.05
C LEU A 81 -24.03 30.56 6.12
N GLU A 82 -24.36 30.50 4.83
CA GLU A 82 -23.56 29.81 3.82
C GLU A 82 -22.18 30.46 3.68
N MET A 83 -22.11 31.79 3.68
CA MET A 83 -20.84 32.52 3.69
C MET A 83 -20.00 32.24 4.95
N GLU A 84 -20.61 32.25 6.14
CA GLU A 84 -19.94 31.91 7.39
C GLU A 84 -19.41 30.47 7.38
N TYR A 85 -20.21 29.52 6.87
CA TYR A 85 -19.78 28.13 6.72
C TYR A 85 -18.58 27.99 5.78
N TYR A 86 -18.58 28.68 4.63
CA TYR A 86 -17.44 28.65 3.71
C TYR A 86 -16.19 29.28 4.32
N GLN A 87 -16.33 30.36 5.10
CA GLN A 87 -15.22 30.95 5.83
C GLN A 87 -14.68 30.01 6.91
N LEU A 88 -15.56 29.39 7.70
CA LEU A 88 -15.18 28.40 8.72
C LEU A 88 -14.46 27.20 8.08
N LYS A 89 -14.98 26.71 6.96
CA LYS A 89 -14.39 25.59 6.23
C LYS A 89 -12.98 25.92 5.75
N ALA A 90 -12.80 27.08 5.12
CA ALA A 90 -11.51 27.49 4.58
C ALA A 90 -10.48 27.87 5.65
N ASN A 91 -10.92 28.51 6.75
CA ASN A 91 -10.01 29.05 7.76
C ASN A 91 -9.70 28.08 8.90
N GLU A 92 -10.62 27.16 9.22
CA GLU A 92 -10.49 26.27 10.38
C GLU A 92 -10.46 24.80 9.97
N ILE A 93 -11.43 24.34 9.17
CA ILE A 93 -11.58 22.90 8.90
C ILE A 93 -10.47 22.38 7.98
N GLU A 94 -10.22 23.05 6.85
CA GLU A 94 -9.19 22.62 5.89
C GLU A 94 -7.77 22.66 6.50
N PRO A 95 -7.34 23.73 7.19
CA PRO A 95 -6.03 23.76 7.86
C PRO A 95 -5.87 22.72 8.97
N LEU A 96 -6.94 22.43 9.72
CA LEU A 96 -6.91 21.36 10.72
C LEU A 96 -6.80 19.98 10.08
N ALA A 97 -7.43 19.75 8.92
CA ALA A 97 -7.29 18.51 8.18
C ALA A 97 -5.85 18.34 7.66
N GLU A 98 -5.27 19.38 7.07
CA GLU A 98 -3.86 19.38 6.62
C GLU A 98 -2.90 19.14 7.78
N LYS A 99 -3.13 19.79 8.93
CA LYS A 99 -2.34 19.54 10.15
C LYS A 99 -2.49 18.11 10.66
N GLY A 100 -3.69 17.53 10.59
CA GLY A 100 -3.93 16.14 10.96
C GLY A 100 -3.17 15.16 10.06
N GLU A 101 -3.15 15.41 8.75
CA GLU A 101 -2.36 14.61 7.80
C GLU A 101 -0.85 14.74 8.04
N ALA A 102 -0.36 15.95 8.32
CA ALA A 102 1.06 16.17 8.65
C ALA A 102 1.49 15.43 9.93
N LEU A 103 0.68 15.50 10.99
CA LEU A 103 0.96 14.79 12.25
C LEU A 103 0.91 13.26 12.08
N ALA A 104 0.02 12.76 11.23
CA ALA A 104 -0.05 11.32 10.94
C ALA A 104 1.19 10.84 10.16
N LEU A 105 1.74 11.68 9.28
CA LEU A 105 2.99 11.38 8.59
C LEU A 105 4.18 11.40 9.57
N GLU A 106 4.29 12.42 10.41
CA GLU A 106 5.34 12.52 11.44
C GLU A 106 5.30 11.34 12.42
N ALA A 107 4.10 10.92 12.85
CA ALA A 107 3.94 9.74 13.71
C ALA A 107 4.44 8.46 13.03
N LYS A 108 4.19 8.30 11.73
CA LYS A 108 4.65 7.15 10.97
C LYS A 108 6.18 7.15 10.80
N GLU A 109 6.78 8.31 10.53
CA GLU A 109 8.23 8.45 10.45
C GLU A 109 8.90 8.12 11.79
N ALA A 110 8.32 8.55 12.91
CA ALA A 110 8.80 8.20 14.25
C ALA A 110 8.66 6.70 14.56
N GLU A 111 7.58 6.04 14.12
CA GLU A 111 7.41 4.58 14.25
C GLU A 111 8.47 3.82 13.44
N ASP A 112 8.76 4.26 12.21
CA ASP A 112 9.77 3.66 11.36
C ASP A 112 11.19 3.84 11.96
N GLU A 113 11.51 5.01 12.52
CA GLU A 113 12.79 5.27 13.23
C GLU A 113 12.93 4.40 14.48
N LEU A 114 11.85 4.24 15.26
CA LEU A 114 11.86 3.39 16.45
C LEU A 114 12.12 1.92 16.07
N ARG A 115 11.54 1.44 14.97
CA ARG A 115 11.78 0.08 14.48
C ARG A 115 13.23 -0.13 14.05
N GLN A 116 13.85 0.85 13.38
CA GLN A 116 15.26 0.79 13.02
C GLN A 116 16.16 0.71 14.25
N LEU A 117 15.88 1.54 15.27
CA LEU A 117 16.63 1.52 16.53
C LEU A 117 16.48 0.18 17.28
N GLU A 118 15.31 -0.46 17.22
CA GLU A 118 15.09 -1.79 17.80
C GLU A 118 15.89 -2.88 17.07
N GLU A 119 15.93 -2.83 15.73
CA GLU A 119 16.72 -3.74 14.90
C GLU A 119 18.23 -3.56 15.17
N GLU A 120 18.71 -2.32 15.25
CA GLU A 120 20.11 -2.01 15.61
C GLU A 120 20.44 -2.45 17.04
N ALA A 121 19.53 -2.25 18.00
CA ALA A 121 19.73 -2.69 19.38
C ALA A 121 19.86 -4.21 19.49
N ALA A 122 19.07 -4.96 18.70
CA ALA A 122 19.16 -6.42 18.64
C ALA A 122 20.49 -6.88 18.03
N ALA A 123 20.94 -6.26 16.93
CA ALA A 123 22.23 -6.56 16.32
C ALA A 123 23.40 -6.27 17.27
N ASN A 124 23.39 -5.12 17.93
CA ASN A 124 24.38 -4.75 18.94
C ASN A 124 24.40 -5.74 20.13
N GLN A 125 23.24 -6.28 20.52
CA GLN A 125 23.17 -7.26 21.59
C GLN A 125 23.79 -8.61 21.18
N GLU A 126 23.62 -9.01 19.93
CA GLU A 126 24.27 -10.21 19.37
C GLU A 126 25.78 -10.03 19.29
N GLU A 127 26.26 -8.89 18.80
CA GLU A 127 27.69 -8.55 18.77
C GLU A 127 28.31 -8.48 20.18
N ALA A 128 27.59 -7.91 21.15
CA ALA A 128 28.04 -7.92 22.53
C ALA A 128 28.17 -9.34 23.10
N ALA A 129 27.29 -10.27 22.70
CA ALA A 129 27.34 -11.66 23.13
C ALA A 129 28.52 -12.43 22.49
N THR A 130 28.83 -12.18 21.21
CA THR A 130 29.99 -12.78 20.54
C THR A 130 31.29 -12.26 21.15
N LEU A 131 31.42 -10.94 21.34
CA LEU A 131 32.58 -10.32 21.98
C LEU A 131 32.78 -10.82 23.42
N ALA A 132 31.71 -11.01 24.19
CA ALA A 132 31.81 -11.58 25.54
C ALA A 132 32.33 -13.03 25.52
N SER A 133 31.92 -13.83 24.54
CA SER A 133 32.42 -15.20 24.34
C SER A 133 33.91 -15.19 23.96
N GLU A 134 34.32 -14.31 23.06
CA GLU A 134 35.72 -14.13 22.66
C GLU A 134 36.59 -13.66 23.82
N GLU A 135 36.12 -12.70 24.63
CA GLU A 135 36.81 -12.24 25.83
C GLU A 135 37.03 -13.40 26.82
N GLN A 136 36.02 -14.26 27.00
CA GLN A 136 36.12 -15.41 27.88
C GLN A 136 37.13 -16.44 27.36
N ALA A 137 37.16 -16.70 26.04
CA ALA A 137 38.15 -17.57 25.42
C ALA A 137 39.57 -17.01 25.60
N ALA A 138 39.75 -15.71 25.36
CA ALA A 138 41.04 -15.04 25.55
C ALA A 138 41.53 -15.09 27.01
N LYS A 139 40.61 -14.94 27.98
CA LYS A 139 40.93 -15.11 29.42
C LYS A 139 41.40 -16.52 29.74
N GLN A 140 40.78 -17.54 29.14
CA GLN A 140 41.21 -18.94 29.31
C GLN A 140 42.60 -19.17 28.73
N GLU A 141 42.85 -18.73 27.50
CA GLU A 141 44.17 -18.86 26.85
C GLU A 141 45.27 -18.15 27.65
N LEU A 142 44.99 -16.94 28.16
CA LEU A 142 45.92 -16.19 29.00
C LEU A 142 46.24 -16.95 30.30
N SER A 143 45.24 -17.56 30.93
CA SER A 143 45.43 -18.40 32.13
C SER A 143 46.33 -19.59 31.83
N GLU A 144 46.10 -20.31 30.72
CA GLU A 144 46.92 -21.44 30.31
C GLU A 144 48.37 -21.04 30.03
N LYS A 145 48.59 -19.95 29.29
CA LYS A 145 49.93 -19.42 29.02
C LYS A 145 50.64 -18.98 30.30
N THR A 146 49.91 -18.40 31.25
CA THR A 146 50.46 -18.01 32.55
C THR A 146 50.94 -19.24 33.33
N GLN A 147 50.17 -20.32 33.36
CA GLN A 147 50.58 -21.57 34.01
C GLN A 147 51.82 -22.17 33.35
N LEU A 148 51.86 -22.17 32.01
CA LEU A 148 53.00 -22.69 31.25
C LEU A 148 54.27 -21.86 31.50
N PHE A 149 54.14 -20.54 31.59
CA PHE A 149 55.25 -19.64 31.95
C PHE A 149 55.77 -19.89 33.37
N MET A 150 54.88 -20.14 34.34
CA MET A 150 55.29 -20.51 35.70
C MET A 150 56.08 -21.81 35.74
N GLU A 151 55.64 -22.84 34.99
CA GLU A 151 56.35 -24.11 34.90
C GLU A 151 57.71 -23.96 34.22
N LEU A 152 57.80 -23.21 33.12
CA LEU A 152 59.08 -22.88 32.48
C LEU A 152 60.03 -22.14 33.44
N THR A 153 59.52 -21.17 34.19
CA THR A 153 60.33 -20.44 35.19
C THR A 153 60.87 -21.39 36.25
N ARG A 154 60.04 -22.32 36.73
CA ARG A 154 60.45 -23.37 37.67
C ARG A 154 61.54 -24.27 37.09
N GLN A 155 61.43 -24.67 35.82
CA GLN A 155 62.46 -25.46 35.13
C GLN A 155 63.77 -24.69 34.99
N VAL A 156 63.72 -23.41 34.64
CA VAL A 156 64.91 -22.54 34.59
C VAL A 156 65.61 -22.47 35.95
N ASP A 157 64.87 -22.37 37.04
CA ASP A 157 65.45 -22.35 38.40
C ASP A 157 66.10 -23.69 38.77
N VAL A 158 65.50 -24.82 38.38
CA VAL A 158 66.11 -26.15 38.56
C VAL A 158 67.42 -26.24 37.78
N LEU A 159 67.44 -25.79 36.52
CA LEU A 159 68.65 -25.78 35.70
C LEU A 159 69.74 -24.88 36.28
N LYS A 160 69.40 -23.66 36.73
CA LYS A 160 70.34 -22.76 37.40
C LYS A 160 70.97 -23.40 38.63
N LYS A 161 70.17 -24.08 39.47
CA LYS A 161 70.68 -24.83 40.63
C LYS A 161 71.60 -25.97 40.21
N GLY A 162 71.26 -26.70 39.14
CA GLY A 162 72.12 -27.74 38.57
C GLY A 162 73.48 -27.19 38.09
N ILE A 163 73.48 -26.05 37.39
CA ILE A 163 74.71 -25.38 36.96
C ILE A 163 75.56 -24.93 38.16
N ALA A 164 74.93 -24.34 39.17
CA ALA A 164 75.62 -23.90 40.38
C ALA A 164 76.24 -25.07 41.15
N ALA A 165 75.57 -26.22 41.20
CA ALA A 165 76.09 -27.44 41.84
C ALA A 165 77.28 -28.05 41.07
N ALA A 166 77.30 -27.95 39.74
CA ALA A 166 78.38 -28.49 38.91
C ALA A 166 79.65 -27.61 38.85
N GLN A 167 79.53 -26.30 39.11
CA GLN A 167 80.67 -25.37 39.12
C GLN A 167 81.81 -25.71 40.11
N PRO A 168 81.56 -26.09 41.38
CA PRO A 168 82.63 -26.45 42.30
C PRO A 168 83.38 -27.70 41.85
N ASP A 169 82.69 -28.71 41.34
CA ASP A 169 83.34 -29.91 40.79
C ASP A 169 84.25 -29.56 39.61
N LEU A 170 83.79 -28.67 38.71
CA LEU A 170 84.62 -28.17 37.61
C LEU A 170 85.88 -27.43 38.10
N LYS A 171 85.78 -26.65 39.18
CA LYS A 171 86.94 -25.97 39.78
C LYS A 171 87.91 -26.97 40.41
N ARG A 172 87.39 -27.95 41.16
CA ARG A 172 88.19 -29.02 41.78
C ARG A 172 89.00 -29.79 40.75
N VAL A 173 88.35 -30.19 39.65
CA VAL A 173 89.02 -30.89 38.54
C VAL A 173 90.13 -30.03 37.91
N LYS A 174 89.94 -28.71 37.77
CA LYS A 174 90.99 -27.82 37.26
C LYS A 174 92.18 -27.71 38.21
N GLU A 175 91.93 -27.64 39.52
CA GLU A 175 92.98 -27.59 40.54
C GLU A 175 93.79 -28.90 40.59
N GLU A 176 93.11 -30.04 40.54
CA GLU A 176 93.74 -31.36 40.43
C GLU A 176 94.64 -31.45 39.18
N LEU A 177 94.19 -30.90 38.05
CA LEU A 177 94.95 -30.89 36.80
C LEU A 177 96.24 -30.05 36.88
N VAL A 178 96.16 -28.86 37.49
CA VAL A 178 97.34 -27.99 37.72
C VAL A 178 98.33 -28.64 38.68
N GLN A 179 97.85 -29.34 39.71
CA GLN A 179 98.71 -30.04 40.66
C GLN A 179 99.46 -31.20 40.00
N LEU A 180 98.74 -32.02 39.22
CA LEU A 180 99.34 -33.11 38.44
C LEU A 180 100.41 -32.59 37.47
N GLN A 181 100.21 -31.42 36.87
CA GLN A 181 101.18 -30.80 35.97
C GLN A 181 102.49 -30.40 36.67
N LYS A 182 102.42 -29.94 37.92
CA LYS A 182 103.61 -29.65 38.74
C LYS A 182 104.35 -30.92 39.15
N ASP A 183 103.62 -31.97 39.49
CA ASP A 183 104.21 -33.24 39.87
C ASP A 183 104.95 -33.89 38.69
N ILE A 184 104.43 -33.74 37.46
CA ILE A 184 105.11 -34.14 36.22
C ILE A 184 106.44 -33.40 36.02
N SER A 185 106.47 -32.07 36.23
CA SER A 185 107.71 -31.30 36.10
C SER A 185 108.76 -31.71 37.12
N ARG A 186 108.35 -32.00 38.37
CA ARG A 186 109.24 -32.43 39.45
C ARG A 186 109.81 -33.84 39.23
N LEU A 187 109.00 -34.76 38.70
CA LEU A 187 109.44 -36.12 38.38
C LEU A 187 110.47 -36.13 37.24
N ASN A 188 110.34 -35.23 36.27
CA ASN A 188 111.33 -35.08 35.18
C ASN A 188 112.74 -34.69 35.67
N GLU A 189 112.87 -33.96 36.77
CA GLU A 189 114.18 -33.56 37.33
C GLU A 189 114.89 -34.70 38.09
N GLN A 190 114.14 -35.64 38.65
CA GLN A 190 114.71 -36.74 39.46
C GLN A 190 115.26 -37.90 38.61
N ILE A 191 115.07 -37.85 37.29
CA ILE A 191 115.29 -38.97 36.38
C ILE A 191 116.76 -39.13 35.88
N VAL A 192 117.79 -38.54 36.51
CA VAL A 192 119.16 -38.55 35.93
C VAL A 192 120.19 -39.56 36.51
N ARG A 193 120.00 -40.32 37.62
CA ARG A 193 121.11 -41.22 38.11
C ARG A 193 120.74 -42.62 38.68
N SER A 194 121.34 -43.66 38.07
CA SER A 194 121.78 -44.99 38.61
C SER A 194 120.84 -46.25 38.61
N PRO A 195 121.38 -47.50 38.54
CA PRO A 195 120.79 -48.69 37.88
C PRO A 195 119.79 -49.57 38.66
N GLY A 196 119.54 -49.35 39.96
CA GLY A 196 118.33 -49.89 40.62
C GLY A 196 117.04 -49.36 39.98
N ARG A 197 117.18 -48.24 39.25
CA ARG A 197 116.15 -47.69 38.37
C ARG A 197 115.83 -48.56 37.18
N LEU A 198 116.65 -49.50 36.69
CA LEU A 198 116.23 -50.28 35.52
C LEU A 198 115.20 -51.36 35.88
N ALA A 199 115.31 -51.98 37.06
CA ALA A 199 114.31 -52.92 37.56
C ALA A 199 113.03 -52.20 38.02
N ALA A 200 113.18 -51.08 38.73
CA ALA A 200 112.06 -50.20 39.05
C ALA A 200 111.45 -49.55 37.80
N GLN A 201 112.23 -49.21 36.77
CA GLN A 201 111.76 -48.70 35.47
C GLN A 201 111.01 -49.76 34.70
N ILE A 202 111.32 -51.05 34.84
CA ILE A 202 110.51 -52.11 34.22
C ILE A 202 109.16 -52.18 34.94
N THR A 203 109.11 -52.16 36.27
CA THR A 203 107.83 -52.16 37.03
C THR A 203 107.06 -50.84 36.85
N GLU A 204 107.76 -49.72 36.72
CA GLU A 204 107.26 -48.37 36.46
C GLU A 204 106.84 -48.20 35.00
N LEU A 205 107.52 -48.85 34.05
CA LEU A 205 107.08 -48.96 32.65
C LEU A 205 105.87 -49.88 32.56
N GLU A 206 105.79 -50.96 33.33
CA GLU A 206 104.59 -51.81 33.40
C GLU A 206 103.41 -51.07 34.03
N SER A 207 103.62 -50.27 35.09
CA SER A 207 102.58 -49.40 35.65
C SER A 207 102.28 -48.21 34.74
N SER A 208 103.25 -47.68 34.02
CA SER A 208 103.06 -46.64 33.00
C SER A 208 102.28 -47.20 31.83
N VAL A 209 102.55 -48.41 31.38
CA VAL A 209 101.79 -49.11 30.33
C VAL A 209 100.37 -49.39 30.82
N LYS A 210 100.16 -49.78 32.10
CA LYS A 210 98.82 -49.87 32.70
C LYS A 210 98.11 -48.52 32.74
N PHE A 211 98.80 -47.47 33.18
CA PHE A 211 98.27 -46.11 33.20
C PHE A 211 97.94 -45.58 31.80
N TYR A 212 98.81 -45.82 30.81
CA TYR A 212 98.58 -45.44 29.42
C TYR A 212 97.50 -46.29 28.75
N THR A 213 97.33 -47.56 29.15
CA THR A 213 96.20 -48.38 28.68
C THR A 213 94.88 -47.99 29.33
N GLU A 214 94.87 -47.55 30.59
CA GLU A 214 93.71 -46.91 31.23
C GLU A 214 93.41 -45.54 30.62
N GLN A 215 94.43 -44.72 30.34
CA GLN A 215 94.26 -43.45 29.65
C GLN A 215 93.75 -43.65 28.21
N GLU A 216 94.20 -44.68 27.49
CA GLU A 216 93.65 -45.01 26.18
C GLU A 216 92.23 -45.58 26.27
N ARG A 217 91.87 -46.27 27.36
CA ARG A 217 90.48 -46.63 27.66
C ARG A 217 89.62 -45.39 27.90
N ASP A 218 90.09 -44.43 28.68
CA ASP A 218 89.37 -43.18 28.93
C ASP A 218 89.23 -42.34 27.66
N LYS A 219 90.27 -42.28 26.82
CA LYS A 219 90.20 -41.68 25.48
C LYS A 219 89.25 -42.45 24.56
N ALA A 220 89.15 -43.77 24.68
CA ALA A 220 88.17 -44.57 23.94
C ALA A 220 86.74 -44.25 24.41
N LEU A 221 86.50 -44.16 25.72
CA LEU A 221 85.21 -43.76 26.29
C LEU A 221 84.83 -42.33 25.89
N MET A 222 85.77 -41.39 25.90
CA MET A 222 85.56 -40.02 25.41
C MET A 222 85.26 -39.98 23.90
N ARG A 223 85.93 -40.82 23.10
CA ARG A 223 85.61 -40.97 21.68
C ARG A 223 84.19 -41.50 21.47
N ASP A 224 83.75 -42.44 22.29
CA ASP A 224 82.41 -43.00 22.21
C ASP A 224 81.33 -42.03 22.73
N ASP A 225 81.60 -41.27 23.81
CA ASP A 225 80.71 -40.19 24.26
C ASP A 225 80.61 -39.07 23.21
N TYR A 226 81.73 -38.73 22.56
CA TYR A 226 81.73 -37.78 21.44
C TYR A 226 80.89 -38.28 20.26
N LYS A 227 81.04 -39.55 19.85
CA LYS A 227 80.20 -40.16 18.81
C LYS A 227 78.72 -40.13 19.20
N ARG A 228 78.39 -40.44 20.45
CA ARG A 228 77.02 -40.42 20.95
C ARG A 228 76.43 -39.02 20.93
N ARG A 229 77.15 -38.02 21.42
CA ARG A 229 76.72 -36.60 21.35
C ARG A 229 76.59 -36.11 19.92
N LYS A 230 77.51 -36.50 19.03
CA LYS A 230 77.43 -36.17 17.61
C LYS A 230 76.16 -36.74 16.98
N SER A 231 75.85 -38.01 17.25
CA SER A 231 74.59 -38.64 16.80
C SER A 231 73.36 -37.88 17.30
N ILE A 232 73.33 -37.50 18.59
CA ILE A 232 72.21 -36.72 19.15
C ILE A 232 72.05 -35.36 18.44
N ILE A 233 73.15 -34.69 18.12
CA ILE A 233 73.12 -33.41 17.39
C ILE A 233 72.60 -33.61 15.96
N GLU A 234 72.98 -34.69 15.29
CA GLU A 234 72.48 -35.04 13.96
C GLU A 234 70.97 -35.36 14.00
N ASP A 235 70.50 -36.10 15.00
CA ASP A 235 69.07 -36.37 15.22
C ASP A 235 68.28 -35.07 15.48
N GLN A 236 68.83 -34.17 16.31
CA GLN A 236 68.23 -32.86 16.57
C GLN A 236 68.18 -31.99 15.32
N ARG A 237 69.23 -31.98 14.49
CA ARG A 237 69.22 -31.26 13.21
C ARG A 237 68.12 -31.78 12.30
N HIS A 238 67.97 -33.09 12.18
CA HIS A 238 66.88 -33.67 11.41
C HIS A 238 65.49 -33.29 11.96
N ALA A 239 65.34 -33.22 13.29
CA ALA A 239 64.11 -32.73 13.90
C ALA A 239 63.83 -31.25 13.57
N PHE A 240 64.86 -30.38 13.62
CA PHE A 240 64.72 -28.97 13.23
C PHE A 240 64.31 -28.82 11.76
N THR A 241 64.92 -29.58 10.84
CA THR A 241 64.55 -29.53 9.42
C THR A 241 63.08 -29.95 9.20
N LYS A 242 62.56 -30.90 9.99
CA LYS A 242 61.14 -31.26 9.96
C LYS A 242 60.24 -30.12 10.46
N VAL A 243 60.65 -29.43 11.51
CA VAL A 243 59.91 -28.27 12.03
C VAL A 243 59.90 -27.12 11.01
N GLU A 244 61.03 -26.86 10.35
CA GLU A 244 61.10 -25.85 9.28
C GLU A 244 60.15 -26.19 8.12
N ALA A 245 60.07 -27.45 7.71
CA ALA A 245 59.12 -27.89 6.67
C ALA A 245 57.66 -27.67 7.10
N LEU A 246 57.31 -28.00 8.34
CA LEU A 246 55.96 -27.76 8.88
C LEU A 246 55.62 -26.27 8.98
N ILE A 247 56.61 -25.41 9.28
CA ILE A 247 56.41 -23.95 9.28
C ILE A 247 56.09 -23.47 7.86
N SER A 248 56.82 -23.92 6.84
CA SER A 248 56.54 -23.56 5.45
C SER A 248 55.15 -24.02 4.99
N GLU A 249 54.71 -25.23 5.38
CA GLU A 249 53.35 -25.70 5.10
C GLU A 249 52.29 -24.82 5.80
N LEU A 250 52.54 -24.40 7.04
CA LEU A 250 51.65 -23.48 7.77
C LEU A 250 51.58 -22.10 7.13
N GLU A 251 52.70 -21.56 6.67
CA GLU A 251 52.75 -20.28 5.94
C GLU A 251 51.93 -20.33 4.65
N GLU A 252 52.00 -21.45 3.92
CA GLU A 252 51.18 -21.67 2.73
C GLU A 252 49.68 -21.70 3.09
N VAL A 253 49.28 -22.46 4.12
CA VAL A 253 47.89 -22.52 4.58
C VAL A 253 47.37 -21.15 5.03
N VAL A 254 48.19 -20.36 5.73
CA VAL A 254 47.81 -19.00 6.13
C VAL A 254 47.61 -18.11 4.91
N ALA A 255 48.46 -18.21 3.89
CA ALA A 255 48.31 -17.45 2.66
C ALA A 255 47.00 -17.81 1.92
N THR A 256 46.63 -19.09 1.86
CA THR A 256 45.34 -19.52 1.30
C THR A 256 44.17 -18.98 2.10
N ASN A 257 44.21 -19.10 3.43
CA ASN A 257 43.14 -18.61 4.30
C ASN A 257 42.95 -17.09 4.18
N VAL A 258 44.02 -16.31 3.99
CA VAL A 258 43.93 -14.86 3.76
C VAL A 258 43.23 -14.58 2.42
N ALA A 259 43.55 -15.32 1.37
CA ALA A 259 42.89 -15.18 0.07
C ALA A 259 41.39 -15.55 0.15
N ASP A 260 41.05 -16.62 0.86
CA ASP A 260 39.66 -17.03 1.08
C ASP A 260 38.88 -15.96 1.88
N LEU A 261 39.53 -15.29 2.85
CA LEU A 261 38.95 -14.19 3.62
C LEU A 261 38.66 -12.96 2.74
N ASP A 262 39.58 -12.62 1.84
CA ASP A 262 39.38 -11.53 0.88
C ASP A 262 38.21 -11.83 -0.08
N GLU A 263 38.06 -13.08 -0.54
CA GLU A 263 36.93 -13.51 -1.38
C GLU A 263 35.60 -13.48 -0.61
N LEU A 264 35.59 -13.92 0.66
CA LEU A 264 34.42 -13.83 1.54
C LEU A 264 33.98 -12.37 1.73
N ASN A 265 34.91 -11.47 2.01
CA ASN A 265 34.61 -10.03 2.16
C ASN A 265 34.04 -9.42 0.87
N ALA A 266 34.55 -9.83 -0.30
CA ALA A 266 34.01 -9.40 -1.58
C ALA A 266 32.57 -9.90 -1.82
N MET A 267 32.30 -11.15 -1.46
CA MET A 267 30.94 -11.72 -1.55
C MET A 267 29.97 -11.07 -0.56
N GLU A 268 30.43 -10.71 0.64
CA GLU A 268 29.63 -10.02 1.65
C GLU A 268 29.19 -8.64 1.15
N LYS A 269 30.13 -7.89 0.57
CA LYS A 269 29.82 -6.61 -0.08
C LYS A 269 28.81 -6.74 -1.23
N GLU A 270 28.95 -7.77 -2.07
CA GLU A 270 27.97 -8.01 -3.14
C GLU A 270 26.57 -8.37 -2.59
N ARG A 271 26.51 -9.01 -1.42
CA ARG A 271 25.24 -9.28 -0.73
C ARG A 271 24.62 -8.02 -0.15
N GLU A 272 25.41 -7.11 0.43
CA GLU A 272 24.95 -5.80 0.90
C GLU A 272 24.36 -4.98 -0.25
N ASP A 273 25.09 -4.87 -1.37
CA ASP A 273 24.61 -4.16 -2.57
C ASP A 273 23.27 -4.74 -3.07
N LYS A 274 23.14 -6.08 -3.11
CA LYS A 274 21.87 -6.75 -3.48
C LYS A 274 20.75 -6.54 -2.47
N ALA A 275 21.07 -6.47 -1.18
CA ALA A 275 20.09 -6.21 -0.13
C ALA A 275 19.52 -4.78 -0.29
N GLU A 276 20.37 -3.79 -0.57
CA GLU A 276 19.94 -2.42 -0.88
C GLU A 276 19.02 -2.36 -2.11
N GLU A 277 19.37 -3.07 -3.19
CA GLU A 277 18.52 -3.18 -4.39
C GLU A 277 17.14 -3.81 -4.09
N LEU A 278 17.11 -4.82 -3.22
CA LEU A 278 15.86 -5.46 -2.79
C LEU A 278 14.99 -4.52 -1.94
N VAL A 279 15.59 -3.73 -1.06
CA VAL A 279 14.88 -2.69 -0.30
C VAL A 279 14.28 -1.65 -1.25
N ALA A 280 15.06 -1.17 -2.22
CA ALA A 280 14.59 -0.20 -3.21
C ALA A 280 13.43 -0.74 -4.06
N THR A 281 13.50 -2.00 -4.50
CA THR A 281 12.40 -2.65 -5.22
C THR A 281 11.18 -2.90 -4.33
N GLY A 282 11.36 -3.18 -3.03
CA GLY A 282 10.29 -3.26 -2.05
C GLY A 282 9.53 -1.93 -1.90
N GLN A 283 10.26 -0.81 -1.84
CA GLN A 283 9.66 0.53 -1.80
C GLN A 283 8.85 0.84 -3.08
N GLN A 284 9.37 0.48 -4.25
CA GLN A 284 8.64 0.61 -5.52
C GLN A 284 7.34 -0.20 -5.51
N TRP A 285 7.37 -1.45 -5.02
CA TRP A 285 6.19 -2.29 -4.87
C TRP A 285 5.15 -1.69 -3.92
N SER A 286 5.59 -1.10 -2.81
CA SER A 286 4.72 -0.41 -1.86
C SER A 286 4.02 0.79 -2.52
N GLN A 287 4.76 1.63 -3.23
CA GLN A 287 4.20 2.76 -3.99
C GLN A 287 3.21 2.29 -5.06
N LEU A 288 3.52 1.20 -5.77
CA LEU A 288 2.64 0.64 -6.79
C LEU A 288 1.32 0.13 -6.18
N THR A 289 1.41 -0.53 -5.02
CA THR A 289 0.27 -1.04 -4.26
C THR A 289 -0.64 0.11 -3.79
N GLU A 290 -0.06 1.20 -3.31
CA GLU A 290 -0.81 2.41 -2.95
C GLU A 290 -1.51 3.04 -4.17
N ARG A 291 -0.85 3.08 -5.33
CA ARG A 291 -1.47 3.58 -6.56
C ARG A 291 -2.62 2.69 -7.02
N VAL A 292 -2.47 1.37 -6.96
CA VAL A 292 -3.54 0.42 -7.31
C VAL A 292 -4.74 0.59 -6.40
N THR A 293 -4.54 0.69 -5.08
CA THR A 293 -5.64 0.90 -4.13
C THR A 293 -6.36 2.23 -4.36
N LYS A 294 -5.64 3.32 -4.62
CA LYS A 294 -6.24 4.61 -5.02
C LYS A 294 -7.08 4.52 -6.30
N VAL A 295 -6.59 3.81 -7.31
CA VAL A 295 -7.35 3.58 -8.56
C VAL A 295 -8.60 2.75 -8.30
N GLN A 296 -8.49 1.71 -7.47
CA GLN A 296 -9.60 0.84 -7.12
C GLN A 296 -10.70 1.60 -6.36
N GLN A 297 -10.33 2.48 -5.43
CA GLN A 297 -11.27 3.38 -4.75
C GLN A 297 -11.96 4.34 -5.71
N ARG A 298 -11.22 4.98 -6.64
CA ARG A 298 -11.81 5.87 -7.65
C ARG A 298 -12.79 5.14 -8.56
N ASN A 299 -12.45 3.92 -8.97
CA ASN A 299 -13.35 3.08 -9.77
C ASN A 299 -14.60 2.70 -9.00
N GLN A 300 -14.49 2.35 -7.71
CA GLN A 300 -15.64 2.05 -6.87
C GLN A 300 -16.56 3.26 -6.74
N GLN A 301 -16.01 4.45 -6.45
CA GLN A 301 -16.77 5.69 -6.40
C GLN A 301 -17.48 6.01 -7.73
N ALA A 302 -16.83 5.74 -8.87
CA ALA A 302 -17.44 5.90 -10.17
C ALA A 302 -18.61 4.91 -10.38
N ILE A 303 -18.43 3.64 -10.02
CA ILE A 303 -19.47 2.62 -10.07
C ILE A 303 -20.67 3.03 -9.22
N ASP A 304 -20.43 3.46 -7.97
CA ASP A 304 -21.50 3.88 -7.06
C ASP A 304 -22.26 5.09 -7.62
N LYS A 305 -21.54 6.08 -8.18
CA LYS A 305 -22.14 7.24 -8.85
C LYS A 305 -22.98 6.84 -10.07
N HIS A 306 -22.49 5.89 -10.87
CA HIS A 306 -23.26 5.35 -12.00
C HIS A 306 -24.48 4.56 -11.52
N ALA A 307 -24.38 3.80 -10.44
CA ALA A 307 -25.51 3.07 -9.86
C ALA A 307 -26.60 4.02 -9.36
N MET A 308 -26.22 5.11 -8.67
CA MET A 308 -27.16 6.15 -8.21
C MET A 308 -27.89 6.80 -9.38
N LYS A 309 -27.18 7.26 -10.42
CA LYS A 309 -27.81 7.81 -11.63
C LYS A 309 -28.73 6.80 -12.32
N THR A 310 -28.34 5.52 -12.33
CA THR A 310 -29.19 4.48 -12.92
C THR A 310 -30.50 4.33 -12.13
N ALA A 311 -30.45 4.40 -10.80
CA ALA A 311 -31.63 4.37 -9.95
C ALA A 311 -32.52 5.61 -10.15
N GLU A 312 -31.92 6.81 -10.29
CA GLU A 312 -32.64 8.05 -10.62
C GLU A 312 -33.39 7.91 -11.95
N PHE A 313 -32.71 7.49 -13.03
CA PHE A 313 -33.35 7.26 -14.32
C PHE A 313 -34.46 6.20 -14.27
N GLN A 314 -34.27 5.13 -13.49
CA GLN A 314 -35.32 4.12 -13.30
C GLN A 314 -36.56 4.71 -12.61
N SER A 315 -36.36 5.53 -11.59
CA SER A 315 -37.43 6.25 -10.90
C SER A 315 -38.14 7.22 -11.84
N GLU A 316 -37.39 7.97 -12.65
CA GLU A 316 -37.95 8.89 -13.65
C GLU A 316 -38.78 8.11 -14.68
N ILE A 317 -38.26 7.01 -15.24
CA ILE A 317 -39.00 6.14 -16.17
C ILE A 317 -40.30 5.62 -15.54
N GLN A 318 -40.29 5.23 -14.26
CA GLN A 318 -41.50 4.81 -13.57
C GLN A 318 -42.52 5.95 -13.43
N GLY A 319 -42.08 7.16 -13.06
CA GLY A 319 -42.93 8.34 -13.02
C GLY A 319 -43.55 8.67 -14.37
N LEU A 320 -42.77 8.57 -15.45
CA LEU A 320 -43.23 8.79 -16.82
C LEU A 320 -44.21 7.73 -17.30
N ARG A 321 -44.05 6.47 -16.88
CA ARG A 321 -45.03 5.41 -17.15
C ARG A 321 -46.34 5.66 -16.42
N ALA A 322 -46.29 6.17 -15.19
CA ALA A 322 -47.48 6.52 -14.42
C ALA A 322 -48.26 7.68 -15.08
N THR A 323 -47.57 8.74 -15.51
CA THR A 323 -48.22 9.85 -16.22
C THR A 323 -48.82 9.43 -17.56
N LEU A 324 -48.13 8.56 -18.31
CA LEU A 324 -48.68 7.96 -19.54
C LEU A 324 -49.97 7.17 -19.28
N ALA A 325 -50.00 6.37 -18.19
CA ALA A 325 -51.19 5.62 -17.81
C ALA A 325 -52.36 6.56 -17.47
N GLU A 326 -52.10 7.67 -16.78
CA GLU A 326 -53.12 8.68 -16.45
C GLU A 326 -53.66 9.38 -17.71
N ILE A 327 -52.78 9.78 -18.63
CA ILE A 327 -53.18 10.37 -19.91
C ILE A 327 -54.03 9.39 -20.72
N ASN A 328 -53.63 8.12 -20.81
CA ASN A 328 -54.40 7.11 -21.52
C ASN A 328 -55.80 6.93 -20.90
N SER A 329 -55.90 6.89 -19.57
CA SER A 329 -57.20 6.85 -18.89
C SER A 329 -58.07 8.07 -19.20
N ARG A 330 -57.47 9.27 -19.25
CA ARG A 330 -58.18 10.51 -19.61
C ARG A 330 -58.66 10.51 -21.06
N VAL A 331 -57.84 10.01 -21.98
CA VAL A 331 -58.21 9.85 -23.41
C VAL A 331 -59.35 8.86 -23.56
N GLU A 332 -59.29 7.70 -22.89
CA GLU A 332 -60.40 6.73 -22.89
C GLU A 332 -61.70 7.35 -22.35
N ALA A 333 -61.63 8.13 -21.27
CA ALA A 333 -62.78 8.84 -20.74
C ALA A 333 -63.33 9.90 -21.72
N GLN A 334 -62.46 10.60 -22.46
CA GLN A 334 -62.87 11.52 -23.51
C GLN A 334 -63.49 10.79 -24.71
N ASN A 335 -62.93 9.66 -25.12
CA ASN A 335 -63.49 8.84 -26.20
C ASN A 335 -64.89 8.35 -25.84
N LYS A 336 -65.12 7.87 -24.61
CA LYS A 336 -66.47 7.54 -24.11
C LYS A 336 -67.44 8.72 -24.18
N LYS A 337 -66.98 9.93 -23.84
CA LYS A 337 -67.80 11.15 -23.99
C LYS A 337 -68.10 11.46 -25.45
N HIS A 338 -67.11 11.33 -26.33
CA HIS A 338 -67.27 11.56 -27.76
C HIS A 338 -68.26 10.58 -28.39
N GLU A 339 -68.15 9.29 -28.06
CA GLU A 339 -69.12 8.27 -28.49
C GLU A 339 -70.54 8.59 -28.03
N LYS A 340 -70.70 9.06 -26.78
CA LYS A 340 -72.01 9.51 -26.27
C LYS A 340 -72.57 10.69 -27.07
N ILE A 341 -71.74 11.68 -27.40
CA ILE A 341 -72.13 12.83 -28.23
C ILE A 341 -72.49 12.38 -29.65
N LEU A 342 -71.69 11.51 -30.27
CA LEU A 342 -72.00 10.94 -31.58
C LEU A 342 -73.34 10.19 -31.58
N GLY A 343 -73.66 9.47 -30.50
CA GLY A 343 -74.97 8.85 -30.30
C GLY A 343 -76.10 9.87 -30.27
N VAL A 344 -75.93 10.98 -29.55
CA VAL A 344 -76.91 12.09 -29.53
C VAL A 344 -77.07 12.74 -30.90
N ILE A 345 -75.98 12.97 -31.63
CA ILE A 345 -76.01 13.53 -33.00
C ILE A 345 -76.75 12.58 -33.95
N ARG A 346 -76.48 11.26 -33.88
CA ARG A 346 -77.21 10.28 -34.70
C ARG A 346 -78.71 10.30 -34.40
N MET A 347 -79.09 10.30 -33.12
CA MET A 347 -80.49 10.40 -32.71
C MET A 347 -81.13 11.71 -33.20
N GLY A 348 -80.42 12.83 -33.10
CA GLY A 348 -80.85 14.12 -33.62
C GLY A 348 -81.06 14.11 -35.13
N ASN A 349 -80.12 13.55 -35.90
CA ASN A 349 -80.25 13.42 -37.35
C ASN A 349 -81.43 12.53 -37.76
N ILE A 350 -81.66 11.41 -37.05
CA ILE A 350 -82.84 10.56 -37.28
C ILE A 350 -84.13 11.35 -37.03
N ALA A 351 -84.22 12.06 -35.90
CA ALA A 351 -85.40 12.86 -35.58
C ALA A 351 -85.65 13.99 -36.60
N LEU A 352 -84.57 14.60 -37.10
CA LEU A 352 -84.64 15.66 -38.11
C LEU A 352 -85.08 15.09 -39.46
N GLN A 353 -84.58 13.92 -39.85
CA GLN A 353 -85.00 13.19 -41.04
C GLN A 353 -86.49 12.77 -40.95
N GLU A 354 -86.94 12.28 -39.79
CA GLU A 354 -88.36 11.98 -39.55
C GLU A 354 -89.24 13.23 -39.64
N GLU A 355 -88.73 14.40 -39.24
CA GLU A 355 -89.44 15.67 -39.37
C GLU A 355 -89.49 16.13 -40.83
N GLU A 356 -88.37 16.04 -41.57
CA GLU A 356 -88.30 16.31 -43.01
C GLU A 356 -89.27 15.42 -43.79
N ASP A 357 -89.32 14.12 -43.49
CA ASP A 357 -90.25 13.17 -44.12
C ASP A 357 -91.71 13.55 -43.85
N LYS A 358 -92.05 14.00 -42.62
CA LYS A 358 -93.38 14.52 -42.29
C LYS A 358 -93.71 15.80 -43.06
N TYR A 359 -92.76 16.72 -43.19
CA TYR A 359 -92.95 17.94 -43.99
C TYR A 359 -93.16 17.60 -45.46
N LEU A 360 -92.34 16.71 -46.03
CA LEU A 360 -92.46 16.23 -47.41
C LEU A 360 -93.82 15.57 -47.66
N GLN A 361 -94.27 14.70 -46.75
CA GLN A 361 -95.59 14.08 -46.81
C GLN A 361 -96.71 15.14 -46.80
N LYS A 362 -96.63 16.11 -45.90
CA LYS A 362 -97.63 17.18 -45.79
C LYS A 362 -97.65 18.11 -47.01
N THR A 363 -96.50 18.38 -47.61
CA THR A 363 -96.43 19.10 -48.90
C THR A 363 -97.00 18.29 -50.05
N ALA A 364 -96.81 16.97 -50.07
CA ALA A 364 -97.42 16.10 -51.06
C ALA A 364 -98.95 16.05 -50.91
N GLU A 365 -99.47 15.97 -49.69
CA GLU A 365 -100.91 16.06 -49.39
C GLU A 365 -101.51 17.40 -49.82
N LEU A 366 -100.82 18.52 -49.53
CA LEU A 366 -101.23 19.85 -49.98
C LEU A 366 -101.18 19.99 -51.51
N SER A 367 -100.14 19.49 -52.18
CA SER A 367 -100.06 19.48 -53.64
C SER A 367 -101.22 18.70 -54.24
N THR A 368 -101.50 17.51 -53.71
CA THR A 368 -102.63 16.68 -54.16
C THR A 368 -103.95 17.41 -53.93
N GLY A 369 -104.14 18.08 -52.79
CA GLY A 369 -105.31 18.90 -52.51
C GLY A 369 -105.47 20.08 -53.48
N VAL A 370 -104.37 20.75 -53.84
CA VAL A 370 -104.36 21.83 -54.83
C VAL A 370 -104.68 21.31 -56.23
N ASP A 371 -104.11 20.17 -56.64
CA ASP A 371 -104.41 19.54 -57.92
C ASP A 371 -105.88 19.15 -58.01
N THR A 372 -106.44 18.59 -56.94
CA THR A 372 -107.86 18.24 -56.84
C THR A 372 -108.76 19.48 -56.96
N LEU A 373 -108.38 20.59 -56.30
CA LEU A 373 -109.06 21.88 -56.41
C LEU A 373 -108.99 22.46 -57.83
N MET A 374 -107.83 22.37 -58.48
CA MET A 374 -107.64 22.82 -59.86
C MET A 374 -108.44 21.99 -60.85
N ASP A 375 -108.54 20.68 -60.65
CA ASP A 375 -109.37 19.82 -61.49
C ASP A 375 -110.87 20.08 -61.26
N THR A 376 -111.27 20.36 -60.02
CA THR A 376 -112.64 20.79 -59.70
C THR A 376 -112.96 22.13 -60.36
N TYR A 377 -112.03 23.09 -60.30
CA TYR A 377 -112.15 24.40 -60.95
C TYR A 377 -112.21 24.28 -62.47
N LYS A 378 -111.38 23.42 -63.09
CA LYS A 378 -111.47 23.13 -64.53
C LYS A 378 -112.80 22.49 -64.91
N ALA A 379 -113.32 21.57 -64.09
CA ALA A 379 -114.62 20.95 -64.33
C ALA A 379 -115.78 21.96 -64.22
N GLU A 380 -115.72 22.89 -63.26
CA GLU A 380 -116.69 24.00 -63.17
C GLU A 380 -116.54 25.01 -64.30
N TYR A 381 -115.30 25.34 -64.69
CA TYR A 381 -115.01 26.20 -65.82
C TYR A 381 -115.57 25.61 -67.12
N GLU A 382 -115.38 24.31 -67.37
CA GLU A 382 -115.97 23.65 -68.53
C GLU A 382 -117.49 23.54 -68.46
N ARG A 383 -118.07 23.33 -67.27
CA ARG A 383 -119.53 23.47 -67.09
C ARG A 383 -120.03 24.86 -67.47
N CYS A 384 -119.31 25.91 -67.07
CA CYS A 384 -119.67 27.29 -67.39
C CYS A 384 -119.44 27.59 -68.88
N ARG A 385 -118.39 27.05 -69.49
CA ARG A 385 -118.12 27.17 -70.93
C ARG A 385 -119.19 26.47 -71.76
N ILE A 386 -119.61 25.27 -71.38
CA ILE A 386 -120.71 24.54 -72.02
C ILE A 386 -122.02 25.34 -71.88
N LYS A 387 -122.33 25.87 -70.69
CA LYS A 387 -123.50 26.74 -70.50
C LYS A 387 -123.43 28.03 -71.31
N MET A 388 -122.25 28.64 -71.46
CA MET A 388 -122.07 29.83 -72.30
C MET A 388 -122.24 29.49 -73.78
N ALA A 389 -121.75 28.32 -74.24
CA ALA A 389 -121.98 27.84 -75.60
C ALA A 389 -123.47 27.50 -75.86
N GLU A 390 -124.20 27.00 -74.86
CA GLU A 390 -125.66 26.82 -74.92
C GLU A 390 -126.40 28.16 -75.01
N ILE A 391 -125.91 29.21 -74.34
CA ILE A 391 -126.45 30.57 -74.43
C ILE A 391 -126.14 31.20 -75.79
N ASP A 392 -124.93 31.07 -76.33
CA ASP A 392 -124.57 31.58 -77.66
C ASP A 392 -125.35 30.86 -78.78
N ALA A 393 -125.67 29.57 -78.61
CA ALA A 393 -126.53 28.83 -79.53
C ALA A 393 -128.01 29.27 -79.50
N GLN A 394 -128.45 30.01 -78.48
CA GLN A 394 -129.79 30.62 -78.41
C GLN A 394 -129.87 32.01 -79.06
N PHE A 395 -128.74 32.58 -79.50
CA PHE A 395 -128.66 33.89 -80.16
C PHE A 395 -128.24 33.84 -81.64
N HIS A 396 -128.15 32.64 -82.23
CA HIS A 396 -128.37 32.40 -83.67
C HIS A 396 -129.86 32.19 -83.93
#